data_AF-A0A7S0Z3F7-F1
#
_entry.id   AF-A0A7S0Z3F7-F1
#
_cell.length_a   1.000
_cell.length_b   1.000
_cell.length_c   1.000
_cell.angle_alpha   90.00
_cell.angle_beta   90.00
_cell.angle_gamma   90.00
#
_symmetry.space_group_name_H-M   'P 1'
#
loop_
_entity.id
_entity.type
_entity.pdbx_description
1 polymer ?
#
loop_
_entity_poly.entity_id
_entity_poly.type
_entity_poly.pdbx_seq_one_letter_code
_entity_poly.pdbx_strand_id
1 'polypeptide(L)'
;IVDVHISPDRVSEVEFSKERLQRYIRYAKGLKPKMTKDAQEKLVRFYSELRENDCSGSQRAAYRITVRQLESMVRLSEALAKVHCDNEVKGKYVDEAKRLL
;
A
#
# COMPACT_ATOMS: atom_id res chain seq x y z
N ILE A 1 -26.47 -2.23 8.39
CA ILE A 1 -26.60 -2.15 9.87
C ILE A 1 -27.86 -2.89 10.33
N VAL A 2 -29.02 -2.62 9.73
CA VAL A 2 -30.29 -3.30 10.02
C VAL A 2 -30.20 -4.82 9.78
N ASP A 3 -29.57 -5.26 8.69
CA ASP A 3 -29.38 -6.71 8.41
C ASP A 3 -28.57 -7.46 9.47
N VAL A 4 -27.57 -6.81 10.07
CA VAL A 4 -26.73 -7.38 11.14
C VAL A 4 -27.52 -7.54 12.44
N HIS A 5 -28.55 -6.70 12.66
CA HIS A 5 -29.39 -6.73 13.87
C HIS A 5 -30.63 -7.63 13.72
N ILE A 6 -31.13 -7.84 12.50
CA ILE A 6 -32.29 -8.71 12.22
C ILE A 6 -31.89 -10.20 12.18
N SER A 7 -30.66 -10.50 11.78
CA SER A 7 -30.13 -11.87 11.78
C SER A 7 -28.61 -11.82 11.96
N PRO A 8 -28.09 -12.09 13.18
CA PRO A 8 -26.64 -12.03 13.43
C PRO A 8 -25.84 -13.07 12.62
N ASP A 9 -26.51 -14.09 12.06
CA ASP A 9 -25.92 -15.08 11.16
C ASP A 9 -25.95 -14.70 9.67
N ARG A 10 -26.59 -13.57 9.28
CA ARG A 10 -26.49 -13.01 7.92
C ARG A 10 -25.25 -12.11 7.75
N VAL A 11 -24.20 -12.35 8.53
CA VAL A 11 -22.89 -11.77 8.24
C VAL A 11 -22.42 -12.43 6.96
N SER A 12 -22.51 -11.68 5.85
CA SER A 12 -22.10 -12.01 4.48
C SER A 12 -21.20 -13.23 4.40
N GLU A 13 -21.53 -14.22 3.55
CA GLU A 13 -20.64 -15.34 3.25
C GLU A 13 -19.25 -14.81 2.83
N VAL A 14 -18.34 -14.71 3.79
CA VAL A 14 -16.98 -14.25 3.54
C VAL A 14 -16.21 -15.45 3.02
N GLU A 15 -15.65 -15.34 1.83
CA GLU A 15 -14.87 -16.41 1.19
C GLU A 15 -13.69 -16.91 2.06
N PHE A 16 -13.20 -16.06 2.97
CA PHE A 16 -12.09 -16.35 3.86
C PHE A 16 -12.49 -16.36 5.33
N SER A 17 -12.25 -17.48 6.01
CA SER A 17 -12.37 -17.56 7.46
C SER A 17 -11.30 -16.72 8.17
N LYS A 18 -11.58 -16.28 9.39
CA LYS A 18 -10.66 -15.47 10.19
C LYS A 18 -9.33 -16.20 10.44
N GLU A 19 -9.38 -17.50 10.70
CA GLU A 19 -8.21 -18.34 10.97
C GLU A 19 -7.34 -18.51 9.71
N ARG A 20 -7.97 -18.58 8.53
CA ARG A 20 -7.25 -18.64 7.25
C ARG A 20 -6.52 -17.33 6.97
N LEU A 21 -7.19 -16.19 7.20
CA LEU A 21 -6.61 -14.86 6.98
C LEU A 21 -5.47 -14.56 7.97
N GLN A 22 -5.62 -14.93 9.24
CA GLN A 22 -4.54 -14.79 10.24
C GLN A 22 -3.30 -15.61 9.88
N ARG A 23 -3.48 -16.87 9.42
CA ARG A 23 -2.37 -17.69 8.93
C ARG A 23 -1.71 -17.09 7.71
N TYR A 24 -2.50 -16.56 6.78
CA TYR A 24 -2.00 -15.88 5.58
C TYR A 24 -1.14 -14.65 5.92
N ILE A 25 -1.63 -13.78 6.81
CA ILE A 25 -0.87 -12.60 7.26
C ILE A 25 0.44 -13.02 7.93
N ARG A 26 0.42 -14.07 8.76
CA ARG A 26 1.63 -14.57 9.43
C ARG A 26 2.69 -15.04 8.41
N TYR A 27 2.26 -15.72 7.35
CA TYR A 27 3.13 -16.11 6.25
C TYR A 27 3.68 -14.89 5.50
N ALA A 28 2.81 -13.98 5.04
CA ALA A 28 3.18 -12.79 4.28
C ALA A 28 4.15 -11.87 5.04
N LYS A 29 4.02 -11.77 6.38
CA LYS A 29 4.93 -11.00 7.23
C LYS A 29 6.38 -11.52 7.23
N GLY A 30 6.59 -12.81 6.98
CA GLY A 30 7.92 -13.42 6.89
C GLY A 30 8.68 -13.07 5.60
N LEU A 31 7.97 -12.60 4.57
CA LEU A 31 8.57 -12.25 3.29
C LEU A 31 9.35 -10.92 3.38
N LYS A 32 10.50 -10.90 2.73
CA LYS A 32 11.36 -9.71 2.60
C LYS A 32 11.59 -9.42 1.11
N PRO A 33 10.59 -8.82 0.43
CA PRO A 33 10.69 -8.55 -0.99
C PRO A 33 11.81 -7.56 -1.28
N LYS A 34 12.53 -7.75 -2.39
CA LYS A 34 13.60 -6.85 -2.82
C LYS A 34 13.09 -5.87 -3.88
N MET A 35 13.55 -4.62 -3.81
CA MET A 35 13.17 -3.61 -4.78
C MET A 35 13.86 -3.87 -6.13
N THR A 36 13.08 -3.88 -7.21
CA THR A 36 13.62 -3.94 -8.58
C THR A 36 14.12 -2.56 -9.03
N LYS A 37 15.04 -2.51 -10.01
CA LYS A 37 15.55 -1.23 -10.55
C LYS A 37 14.43 -0.35 -11.13
N ASP A 38 13.50 -0.95 -11.88
CA ASP A 38 12.32 -0.26 -12.43
C ASP A 38 11.49 0.41 -11.32
N ALA A 39 11.23 -0.31 -10.22
CA ALA A 39 10.49 0.24 -9.09
C ALA A 39 11.26 1.39 -8.40
N GLN A 40 12.58 1.31 -8.29
CA GLN A 40 13.41 2.39 -7.73
C GLN A 40 13.34 3.65 -8.58
N GLU A 41 13.47 3.53 -9.91
CA GLU A 41 13.40 4.66 -10.83
C GLU A 41 12.03 5.35 -10.76
N LYS A 42 10.95 4.55 -10.73
CA LYS A 42 9.57 5.07 -10.55
C LYS A 42 9.39 5.81 -9.22
N LEU A 43 9.90 5.27 -8.12
CA LEU A 43 9.82 5.93 -6.80
C LEU A 43 10.51 7.30 -6.80
N VAL A 44 11.72 7.39 -7.35
CA VAL A 44 12.48 8.65 -7.44
C VAL A 44 11.76 9.68 -8.31
N ARG A 45 11.22 9.24 -9.45
CA ARG A 45 10.45 10.09 -10.36
C ARG A 45 9.21 10.65 -9.66
N PHE A 46 8.40 9.80 -9.04
CA PHE A 46 7.18 10.23 -8.36
C PHE A 46 7.44 11.14 -7.16
N TYR A 47 8.49 10.88 -6.39
CA TYR A 47 8.85 11.77 -5.29
C TYR A 47 9.29 13.15 -5.79
N SER A 48 10.02 13.20 -6.91
CA SER A 48 10.42 14.47 -7.54
C SER A 48 9.19 15.26 -8.01
N GLU A 49 8.27 14.60 -8.72
CA GLU A 49 6.98 15.19 -9.16
C GLU A 49 6.16 15.69 -7.95
N LEU A 50 6.05 14.89 -6.88
CA LEU A 50 5.29 15.24 -5.68
C LEU A 50 5.89 16.48 -4.98
N ARG A 51 7.22 16.58 -4.93
CA ARG A 51 7.93 17.70 -4.31
C ARG A 51 7.85 18.98 -5.14
N GLU A 52 7.85 18.86 -6.47
CA GLU A 52 7.67 20.00 -7.38
C GLU A 52 6.27 20.59 -7.25
N ASN A 53 5.24 19.73 -7.17
CA ASN A 53 3.86 20.13 -6.93
C ASN A 53 3.64 20.80 -5.55
N ASP A 54 4.37 20.39 -4.51
CA ASP A 54 4.35 21.04 -3.19
C ASP A 54 4.96 22.47 -3.25
N CYS A 55 5.95 22.68 -4.12
CA CYS A 55 6.65 23.96 -4.26
C CYS A 55 5.91 24.98 -5.14
N SER A 56 5.07 24.54 -6.09
CA SER A 56 4.38 25.39 -7.06
C SER A 56 3.11 26.08 -6.53
N GLY A 57 2.76 25.88 -5.25
CA GLY A 57 1.88 26.78 -4.49
C GLY A 57 0.38 26.75 -4.84
N SER A 58 -0.06 25.95 -5.81
CA SER A 58 -1.47 25.96 -6.24
C SER A 58 -2.39 25.06 -5.39
N GLN A 59 -1.84 24.15 -4.58
CA GLN A 59 -2.61 23.43 -3.58
C GLN A 59 -1.95 23.63 -2.23
N ARG A 60 -2.67 24.30 -1.32
CA ARG A 60 -2.35 24.28 0.11
C ARG A 60 -2.52 22.85 0.60
N ALA A 61 -1.56 21.98 0.32
CA ALA A 61 -1.41 20.76 1.10
C ALA A 61 -1.25 21.24 2.55
N ALA A 62 -2.16 20.81 3.43
CA ALA A 62 -2.14 21.21 4.83
C ALA A 62 -0.81 20.88 5.54
N TYR A 63 0.02 20.05 4.92
CA TYR A 63 1.33 19.62 5.39
C TYR A 63 2.35 19.55 4.24
N ARG A 64 3.61 19.90 4.53
CA ARG A 64 4.71 19.82 3.57
C ARG A 64 5.10 18.38 3.25
N ILE A 65 5.40 18.12 1.98
CA ILE A 65 6.00 16.86 1.54
C ILE A 65 7.46 16.76 2.04
N THR A 66 7.80 15.65 2.71
CA THR A 66 9.14 15.40 3.24
C THR A 66 9.63 14.00 2.85
N VAL A 67 10.90 13.71 3.12
CA VAL A 67 11.49 12.37 2.91
C VAL A 67 10.76 11.25 3.65
N ARG A 68 9.98 11.57 4.70
CA ARG A 68 9.10 10.60 5.38
C ARG A 68 8.03 10.06 4.44
N GLN A 69 7.52 10.87 3.52
CA GLN A 69 6.52 10.39 2.55
C GLN A 69 7.12 9.38 1.58
N LEU A 70 8.37 9.59 1.15
CA LEU A 70 9.09 8.61 0.35
C LEU A 70 9.28 7.29 1.12
N GLU A 71 9.68 7.35 2.39
CA GLU A 71 9.81 6.16 3.24
C GLU A 71 8.46 5.43 3.41
N SER A 72 7.36 6.18 3.56
CA SER A 72 6.01 5.63 3.60
C SER A 72 5.63 4.94 2.29
N MET A 73 5.91 5.54 1.14
CA MET A 73 5.68 4.94 -0.18
C MET A 73 6.45 3.64 -0.38
N VAL A 74 7.72 3.60 0.05
CA VAL A 74 8.54 2.38 0.01
C VAL A 74 7.91 1.28 0.86
N ARG A 75 7.52 1.60 2.10
CA ARG A 75 6.88 0.65 3.01
C ARG A 75 5.55 0.13 2.47
N LEU A 76 4.73 0.99 1.86
CA LEU A 76 3.47 0.60 1.22
C LEU A 76 3.71 -0.33 0.03
N SER A 77 4.71 -0.03 -0.82
CA SER A 77 5.06 -0.85 -1.98
C SER A 77 5.55 -2.25 -1.56
N GLU A 78 6.36 -2.33 -0.50
CA GLU A 78 6.79 -3.60 0.08
C GLU A 78 5.63 -4.38 0.72
N ALA A 79 4.71 -3.69 1.41
CA ALA A 79 3.53 -4.31 1.99
C ALA A 79 2.63 -4.93 0.92
N LEU A 80 2.42 -4.23 -0.20
CA LEU A 80 1.69 -4.76 -1.36
C LEU A 80 2.37 -6.00 -1.93
N ALA A 81 3.70 -5.97 -2.12
CA ALA A 81 4.44 -7.15 -2.57
C ALA A 81 4.26 -8.35 -1.62
N LYS A 82 4.29 -8.12 -0.30
CA LYS A 82 4.03 -9.18 0.71
C LYS A 82 2.61 -9.73 0.63
N VAL A 83 1.61 -8.87 0.45
CA VAL A 83 0.19 -9.26 0.28
C VAL A 83 -0.03 -10.02 -1.03
N HIS A 84 0.81 -9.84 -2.03
CA HIS A 84 0.79 -10.64 -3.26
C HIS A 84 1.70 -11.87 -3.21
N CYS A 85 2.37 -12.14 -2.08
CA CYS A 85 3.38 -13.19 -1.94
C CYS A 85 4.53 -13.10 -2.97
N ASP A 86 4.84 -11.90 -3.47
CA ASP A 86 5.94 -11.68 -4.40
C ASP A 86 7.26 -11.46 -3.62
N ASN A 87 8.35 -12.03 -4.12
CA ASN A 87 9.71 -11.82 -3.57
C ASN A 87 10.37 -10.52 -4.08
N GLU A 88 9.72 -9.82 -5.02
CA GLU A 88 10.26 -8.63 -5.66
C GLU A 88 9.18 -7.55 -5.75
N VAL A 89 9.57 -6.31 -5.42
CA VAL A 89 8.70 -5.15 -5.59
C VAL A 89 8.77 -4.71 -7.05
N LYS A 90 7.69 -4.99 -7.78
CA LYS A 90 7.47 -4.59 -9.18
C LYS A 90 6.97 -3.15 -9.25
N GLY A 91 7.22 -2.46 -10.36
CA GLY A 91 6.75 -1.08 -10.57
C GLY A 91 5.24 -0.90 -10.37
N LYS A 92 4.43 -1.91 -10.70
CA LYS A 92 2.97 -1.89 -10.45
C LYS A 92 2.58 -1.66 -8.99
N TYR A 93 3.40 -2.11 -8.03
CA TYR A 93 3.13 -1.89 -6.60
C TYR A 93 3.45 -0.46 -6.18
N VAL A 94 4.41 0.17 -6.84
CA VAL A 94 4.72 1.60 -6.65
C VAL A 94 3.60 2.47 -7.23
N ASP A 95 3.09 2.11 -8.41
CA ASP A 95 1.98 2.80 -9.05
C ASP A 95 0.71 2.73 -8.17
N GLU A 96 0.44 1.57 -7.58
CA GLU A 96 -0.66 1.39 -6.64
C GLU A 96 -0.44 2.10 -5.30
N ALA A 97 0.79 2.08 -4.76
CA ALA A 97 1.14 2.83 -3.56
C ALA A 97 0.97 4.35 -3.78
N LYS A 98 1.30 4.87 -4.97
CA LYS A 98 1.04 6.27 -5.36
C LYS A 98 -0.46 6.58 -5.39
N ARG A 99 -1.29 5.68 -5.92
CA ARG A 99 -2.76 5.86 -5.97
C ARG A 99 -3.39 5.95 -4.58
N LEU A 100 -2.82 5.25 -3.60
CA LEU A 100 -3.29 5.22 -2.22
C LEU A 100 -2.84 6.43 -1.37
N LEU A 101 -1.85 7.19 -1.85
CA LEU A 101 -1.24 8.32 -1.16
C LEU A 101 -1.85 9.65 -1.62
#